data_AF-A0A369A3Z6-F1
#
_entry.id   AF-A0A369A3Z6-F1
#
_cell.length_a   1.000
_cell.length_b   1.000
_cell.length_c   1.000
_cell.angle_alpha   90.00
_cell.angle_beta   90.00
_cell.angle_gamma   90.00
#
_symmetry.space_group_name_H-M   'P 1'
#
loop_
_entity.id
_entity.type
_entity.pdbx_description
1 polymer ?
#
loop_
_entity_poly.entity_id
_entity_poly.type
_entity_poly.pdbx_seq_one_letter_code
_entity_poly.pdbx_strand_id
1 'polypeptide(L)'
;MLKKNIFAAHQHFIVMQEKEHMEKDEIYSKVLRAGSRTYFFDVRATKANDYYLTITESKKLTDGGEVFYKKHKIYLYKEDFNAFKDLLDEITQFIINEKGEEVISERHDPNFNKGSFTSSEGTSQSIDFNDL
;
A
#
# COMPACT_ATOMS: atom_id res chain seq x y z
N MET A 1 -24.90 6.17 -26.71
CA MET A 1 -23.43 6.00 -26.82
C MET A 1 -22.63 7.21 -26.32
N LEU A 2 -23.06 8.46 -26.56
CA LEU A 2 -22.33 9.67 -26.14
C LEU A 2 -22.11 9.85 -24.61
N LYS A 3 -23.07 9.45 -23.77
CA LYS A 3 -23.00 9.64 -22.30
C LYS A 3 -21.96 8.75 -21.59
N LYS A 4 -21.63 7.57 -22.13
CA LYS A 4 -20.60 6.68 -21.57
C LYS A 4 -19.18 7.26 -21.73
N ASN A 5 -18.94 8.01 -22.81
CA ASN A 5 -17.63 8.58 -23.12
C ASN A 5 -17.30 9.78 -22.20
N ILE A 6 -18.32 10.58 -21.86
CA ILE A 6 -18.19 11.69 -20.91
C ILE A 6 -17.95 11.17 -19.48
N PHE A 7 -18.64 10.11 -19.07
CA PHE A 7 -18.44 9.49 -17.75
C PHE A 7 -17.03 8.89 -17.62
N ALA A 8 -16.54 8.18 -18.64
CA ALA A 8 -15.19 7.63 -18.65
C ALA A 8 -14.12 8.73 -18.63
N ALA A 9 -14.28 9.80 -19.41
CA ALA A 9 -13.36 10.94 -19.41
C ALA A 9 -13.37 11.70 -18.08
N HIS A 10 -14.55 11.85 -17.45
CA HIS A 10 -14.67 12.48 -16.13
C HIS A 10 -14.03 11.63 -15.04
N GLN A 11 -14.24 10.31 -15.07
CA GLN A 11 -13.60 9.38 -14.14
C GLN A 11 -12.07 9.40 -14.32
N HIS A 12 -11.58 9.44 -15.56
CA HIS A 12 -10.16 9.54 -15.87
C HIS A 12 -9.55 10.88 -15.41
N PHE A 13 -10.27 11.99 -15.59
CA PHE A 13 -9.86 13.32 -15.13
C PHE A 13 -9.77 13.39 -13.59
N ILE A 14 -10.74 12.79 -12.88
CA ILE A 14 -10.69 12.68 -11.41
C ILE A 14 -9.48 11.86 -10.96
N VAL A 15 -9.19 10.73 -11.62
CA VAL A 15 -8.04 9.87 -11.29
C VAL A 15 -6.71 10.60 -11.51
N MET A 16 -6.58 11.41 -12.56
CA MET A 16 -5.35 12.19 -12.82
C MET A 16 -5.15 13.31 -11.80
N GLN A 17 -6.21 14.04 -11.44
CA GLN A 17 -6.16 15.06 -10.40
C GLN A 17 -5.82 14.48 -9.01
N GLU A 18 -6.37 13.31 -8.67
CA GLU A 18 -6.00 12.60 -7.44
C GLU A 18 -4.53 12.18 -7.46
N LYS A 19 -3.99 11.73 -8.61
CA LYS A 19 -2.59 11.31 -8.73
C LYS A 19 -1.62 12.48 -8.57
N GLU A 20 -1.88 13.62 -9.21
CA GLU A 20 -1.08 14.84 -9.06
C GLU A 20 -1.10 15.38 -7.61
N HIS A 21 -2.26 15.35 -6.95
CA HIS A 21 -2.35 15.72 -5.53
C HIS A 21 -1.64 14.71 -4.62
N MET A 22 -1.67 13.42 -4.97
CA MET A 22 -1.01 12.39 -4.18
C MET A 22 0.51 12.53 -4.18
N GLU A 23 1.12 12.95 -5.29
CA GLU A 23 2.58 13.16 -5.41
C GLU A 23 3.06 14.44 -4.71
N LYS A 24 2.24 15.50 -4.70
CA LYS A 24 2.66 16.82 -4.20
C LYS A 24 2.75 16.92 -2.67
N ASP A 25 2.03 16.06 -1.96
CA ASP A 25 1.95 16.06 -0.50
C ASP A 25 2.68 14.87 0.15
N GLU A 26 3.41 14.07 -0.63
CA GLU A 26 4.18 12.92 -0.14
C GLU A 26 5.58 13.35 0.33
N ILE A 27 5.85 13.21 1.63
CA ILE A 27 7.09 13.65 2.29
C ILE A 27 8.10 12.50 2.36
N TYR A 28 7.60 11.29 2.60
CA TYR A 28 8.40 10.08 2.73
C TYR A 28 7.51 8.87 2.41
N SER A 29 8.06 7.88 1.70
CA SER A 29 7.32 6.65 1.40
C SER A 29 8.20 5.40 1.54
N LYS A 30 7.57 4.30 1.94
CA LYS A 30 8.13 2.95 1.90
C LYS A 30 7.13 1.99 1.27
N VAL A 31 7.65 1.04 0.50
CA VAL A 31 6.86 0.04 -0.21
C VAL A 31 7.28 -1.37 0.23
N LEU A 32 6.30 -2.21 0.55
CA LEU A 32 6.48 -3.63 0.83
C LEU A 32 5.71 -4.45 -0.21
N ARG A 33 6.42 -5.22 -1.04
CA ARG A 33 5.83 -6.13 -2.02
C ARG A 33 5.71 -7.53 -1.41
N ALA A 34 4.52 -8.11 -1.46
CA ALA A 34 4.20 -9.41 -0.86
C ALA A 34 3.26 -10.22 -1.78
N GLY A 35 3.83 -10.85 -2.81
CA GLY A 35 3.09 -11.64 -3.79
C GLY A 35 2.09 -10.79 -4.58
N SER A 36 0.80 -11.11 -4.48
CA SER A 36 -0.27 -10.36 -5.16
C SER A 36 -0.67 -9.05 -4.45
N ARG A 37 -0.04 -8.72 -3.32
CA ARG A 37 -0.29 -7.49 -2.57
C ARG A 37 0.95 -6.60 -2.54
N THR A 38 0.72 -5.30 -2.60
CA THR A 38 1.73 -4.27 -2.35
C THR A 38 1.21 -3.32 -1.29
N TYR A 39 1.99 -3.13 -0.23
CA TYR A 39 1.68 -2.18 0.84
C TYR A 39 2.52 -0.91 0.64
N PHE A 40 1.87 0.24 0.73
CA PHE A 40 2.47 1.57 0.64
C PHE A 40 2.30 2.26 1.99
N PHE A 41 3.39 2.83 2.51
CA PHE A 41 3.43 3.56 3.78
C PHE A 41 3.91 4.97 3.49
N ASP A 42 2.96 5.90 3.33
CA ASP A 42 3.24 7.28 2.91
C ASP A 42 3.05 8.24 4.08
N VAL A 43 4.06 9.06 4.36
CA VAL A 43 3.96 10.20 5.28
C VAL A 43 3.54 11.42 4.49
N ARG A 44 2.46 12.08 4.93
CA ARG A 44 1.87 13.24 4.27
C ARG A 44 1.65 14.37 5.27
N ALA A 45 1.66 15.62 4.78
CA ALA A 45 1.31 16.78 5.59
C ALA A 45 -0.18 17.10 5.50
N THR A 46 -0.77 17.50 6.63
CA THR A 46 -2.07 18.17 6.67
C THR A 46 -1.91 19.64 6.25
N LYS A 47 -3.04 20.33 6.04
CA LYS A 47 -3.04 21.79 5.80
C LYS A 47 -2.41 22.60 6.95
N ALA A 48 -2.41 22.06 8.16
CA ALA A 48 -1.79 22.68 9.34
C ALA A 48 -0.29 22.33 9.47
N ASN A 49 0.30 21.68 8.46
CA ASN A 49 1.70 21.24 8.43
C ASN A 49 2.08 20.23 9.52
N ASP A 50 1.11 19.48 10.05
CA ASP A 50 1.39 18.27 10.85
C ASP A 50 1.35 17.02 9.98
N TYR A 51 1.98 15.93 10.44
CA TYR A 51 2.16 14.72 9.65
C TYR A 51 1.18 13.62 10.04
N TYR A 52 0.72 12.88 9.04
CA TYR A 52 -0.09 11.67 9.21
C TYR A 52 0.43 10.57 8.28
N LEU A 53 0.13 9.32 8.64
CA LEU A 53 0.51 8.14 7.88
C LEU A 53 -0.68 7.69 7.03
N THR A 54 -0.43 7.42 5.74
CA THR A 54 -1.35 6.69 4.88
C THR A 54 -0.80 5.29 4.64
N ILE A 55 -1.56 4.27 5.01
CA ILE A 55 -1.23 2.87 4.71
C ILE A 55 -2.18 2.41 3.62
N THR A 56 -1.65 2.05 2.45
CA THR A 56 -2.45 1.52 1.35
C THR A 56 -2.04 0.08 1.04
N GLU A 57 -2.97 -0.86 1.11
CA GLU A 57 -2.81 -2.15 0.47
C GLU A 57 -3.39 -2.11 -0.95
N SER A 58 -2.60 -2.49 -1.95
CA SER A 58 -3.06 -2.72 -3.32
C SER A 58 -2.97 -4.20 -3.63
N LYS A 59 -4.12 -4.86 -3.85
CA LYS A 59 -4.20 -6.26 -4.25
C LYS A 59 -4.41 -6.36 -5.75
N LYS A 60 -3.56 -7.09 -6.44
CA LYS A 60 -3.76 -7.50 -7.84
C LYS A 60 -4.82 -8.61 -7.88
N LEU A 61 -5.85 -8.42 -8.69
CA LEU A 61 -6.85 -9.43 -9.02
C LEU A 61 -6.81 -9.69 -10.52
N THR A 62 -7.14 -10.92 -10.90
CA THR A 62 -7.25 -11.34 -12.29
C THR A 62 -8.58 -12.05 -12.46
N ASP A 63 -9.44 -11.53 -13.34
CA ASP A 63 -10.75 -12.12 -13.66
C ASP A 63 -10.90 -12.17 -15.19
N GLY A 64 -11.18 -13.34 -15.74
CA GLY A 64 -11.31 -13.54 -17.20
C GLY A 64 -10.10 -13.12 -18.05
N GLY A 65 -8.92 -12.96 -17.45
CA GLY A 65 -7.70 -12.47 -18.12
C GLY A 65 -7.45 -10.97 -17.97
N GLU A 66 -8.42 -10.19 -17.45
CA GLU A 66 -8.22 -8.78 -17.12
C GLU A 66 -7.57 -8.62 -15.74
N VAL A 67 -6.61 -7.70 -15.63
CA VAL A 67 -5.93 -7.37 -14.38
C VAL A 67 -6.50 -6.08 -13.81
N PHE A 68 -6.97 -6.13 -12.57
CA PHE A 68 -7.38 -4.94 -11.83
C PHE A 68 -6.78 -4.92 -10.43
N TYR A 69 -6.63 -3.72 -9.86
CA TYR A 69 -6.06 -3.52 -8.53
C TYR A 69 -7.13 -3.00 -7.57
N LYS A 70 -7.37 -3.74 -6.49
CA LYS A 70 -8.24 -3.28 -5.40
C LYS A 70 -7.39 -2.65 -4.31
N LYS A 71 -7.65 -1.37 -4.01
CA LYS A 71 -6.94 -0.63 -2.96
C LYS A 71 -7.77 -0.56 -1.67
N HIS A 72 -7.12 -0.81 -0.55
CA HIS A 72 -7.62 -0.55 0.81
C HIS A 72 -6.72 0.49 1.44
N LYS A 73 -7.27 1.61 1.91
CA LYS A 73 -6.50 2.75 2.42
C LYS A 73 -6.92 3.07 3.85
N ILE A 74 -5.94 3.27 4.71
CA ILE A 74 -6.08 3.70 6.10
C ILE A 74 -5.33 5.01 6.27
N TYR A 75 -5.97 5.97 6.95
CA TYR A 75 -5.33 7.19 7.42
C TYR A 75 -5.14 7.08 8.92
N LEU A 76 -3.92 7.28 9.39
CA LEU A 76 -3.57 7.26 10.80
C LEU A 76 -2.99 8.63 11.16
N TYR A 77 -3.60 9.29 12.12
CA TYR A 77 -3.15 10.59 12.61
C TYR A 77 -2.21 10.43 13.79
N LYS A 78 -1.38 11.45 14.02
CA LYS A 78 -0.21 11.40 14.90
C LYS A 78 -0.55 11.11 16.36
N GLU A 79 -1.70 11.60 16.82
CA GLU A 79 -2.24 11.38 18.16
C GLU A 79 -2.45 9.90 18.49
N ASP A 80 -2.73 9.07 17.48
CA ASP A 80 -3.07 7.66 17.63
C ASP A 80 -1.86 6.73 17.42
N PHE A 81 -0.69 7.26 17.02
CA PHE A 81 0.45 6.44 16.59
C PHE A 81 0.91 5.44 17.64
N ASN A 82 1.05 5.87 18.89
CA ASN A 82 1.55 5.01 19.95
C ASN A 82 0.56 3.87 20.25
N ALA A 83 -0.72 4.22 20.46
CA ALA A 83 -1.76 3.23 20.76
C ALA A 83 -1.95 2.23 19.60
N PHE A 84 -1.95 2.72 18.36
CA PHE A 84 -2.05 1.87 17.17
C PHE A 84 -0.85 0.93 17.06
N LYS A 85 0.37 1.44 17.26
CA LYS A 85 1.60 0.64 17.21
C LYS A 85 1.58 -0.47 18.27
N ASP A 86 1.23 -0.14 19.50
CA ASP A 86 1.23 -1.08 20.61
C ASP A 86 0.19 -2.20 20.38
N LEU A 87 -1.02 -1.84 19.95
CA LEU A 87 -2.06 -2.82 19.61
C LEU A 87 -1.69 -3.67 18.39
N LEU A 88 -1.04 -3.08 17.37
CA LEU A 88 -0.58 -3.82 16.20
C LEU A 88 0.47 -4.85 16.59
N ASP A 89 1.43 -4.48 17.44
CA ASP A 89 2.44 -5.40 17.97
C ASP A 89 1.78 -6.52 18.79
N GLU A 90 0.91 -6.18 19.75
CA GLU A 90 0.20 -7.15 20.57
C GLU A 90 -0.56 -8.18 19.74
N ILE A 91 -1.38 -7.73 18.78
CA ILE A 91 -2.20 -8.61 17.95
C ILE A 91 -1.34 -9.46 17.02
N THR A 92 -0.26 -8.91 16.45
CA THR A 92 0.64 -9.68 15.58
C THR A 92 1.41 -10.75 16.38
N GLN A 93 1.89 -10.42 17.57
CA GLN A 93 2.52 -11.39 18.48
C GLN A 93 1.54 -12.47 18.92
N PHE A 94 0.28 -12.12 19.23
CA PHE A 94 -0.75 -13.11 19.54
C PHE A 94 -0.93 -14.13 18.41
N ILE A 95 -1.01 -13.67 17.15
CA ILE A 95 -1.13 -14.57 15.98
C ILE A 95 0.08 -15.51 15.88
N ILE A 96 1.30 -14.98 16.03
CA ILE A 96 2.53 -15.76 15.94
C ILE A 96 2.61 -16.79 17.07
N ASN A 97 2.26 -16.41 18.29
CA ASN A 97 2.29 -17.33 19.44
C ASN A 97 1.28 -18.47 19.29
N GLU A 98 0.10 -18.20 18.72
CA GLU A 98 -0.96 -19.20 18.55
C GLU A 98 -0.77 -20.11 17.33
N LYS A 99 -0.08 -19.64 16.27
CA LYS A 99 0.00 -20.34 14.97
C LYS A 99 1.41 -20.54 14.43
N GLY A 100 2.43 -20.02 15.11
CA GLY A 100 3.80 -19.98 14.61
C GLY A 100 3.99 -18.94 13.49
N GLU A 101 5.20 -18.88 12.95
CA GLU A 101 5.55 -18.00 11.82
C GLU A 101 5.25 -18.62 10.45
N GLU A 102 4.91 -19.91 10.42
CA GLU A 102 4.66 -20.63 9.18
C GLU A 102 3.39 -20.14 8.51
N VAL A 103 3.52 -19.69 7.26
CA VAL A 103 2.39 -19.23 6.47
C VAL A 103 1.74 -20.44 5.79
N ILE A 104 0.68 -20.96 6.39
CA ILE A 104 -0.17 -21.96 5.76
C ILE A 104 -1.19 -21.28 4.84
N SER A 105 -1.13 -21.57 3.53
CA SER A 105 -2.23 -21.22 2.64
C SER A 105 -2.39 -22.28 1.56
N GLU A 106 -3.63 -22.50 1.14
CA GLU A 106 -3.98 -23.42 0.04
C GLU A 106 -3.40 -23.00 -1.32
N ARG A 107 -2.82 -21.80 -1.43
CA ARG A 107 -2.28 -21.21 -2.67
C ARG A 107 -0.82 -20.76 -2.58
N HIS A 108 -0.12 -21.06 -1.48
CA HIS A 108 1.29 -20.71 -1.35
C HIS A 108 2.13 -21.84 -1.94
N ASP A 109 2.91 -21.49 -2.95
CA ASP A 109 3.97 -22.33 -3.48
C ASP A 109 5.01 -22.54 -2.35
N PRO A 110 5.28 -23.78 -1.90
CA PRO A 110 6.21 -24.06 -0.79
C PRO A 110 7.65 -23.60 -1.05
N ASN A 111 7.96 -23.15 -2.28
CA ASN A 111 9.25 -22.59 -2.66
C ASN A 111 9.33 -21.05 -2.58
N PHE A 112 8.38 -20.36 -1.94
CA PHE A 112 8.48 -18.91 -1.74
C PHE A 112 9.60 -18.58 -0.74
N ASN A 113 10.78 -18.28 -1.28
CA ASN A 113 11.96 -17.94 -0.50
C ASN A 113 11.80 -16.52 0.08
N LYS A 114 11.56 -16.44 1.39
CA LYS A 114 11.56 -15.19 2.16
C LYS A 114 13.02 -14.70 2.25
N GLY A 115 13.48 -14.05 1.18
CA GLY A 115 14.79 -13.40 1.15
C GLY A 115 14.92 -12.52 2.39
N SER A 116 15.90 -12.83 3.23
CA SER A 116 16.19 -12.07 4.44
C SER A 116 16.35 -10.60 4.08
N PHE A 117 15.43 -9.75 4.54
CA PHE A 117 15.62 -8.31 4.52
C PHE A 117 16.72 -7.96 5.53
N THR A 118 17.97 -7.93 5.06
CA THR A 118 19.03 -7.18 5.74
C THR A 118 18.82 -5.71 5.43
N SER A 119 18.56 -4.93 6.46
CA SER A 119 18.51 -3.47 6.43
C SER A 119 19.88 -2.92 6.01
N SER A 120 20.11 -2.71 4.72
CA SER A 120 21.24 -1.91 4.23
C SER A 120 20.75 -0.49 3.94
N GLU A 121 21.41 0.46 4.60
CA GLU A 121 21.20 1.90 4.54
C GLU A 121 21.23 2.47 3.10
N GLY A 122 20.35 3.44 2.87
CA GLY A 122 20.49 4.56 1.94
C GLY A 122 20.97 4.30 0.51
N THR A 123 20.03 4.28 -0.44
CA THR A 123 20.11 5.14 -1.65
C THR A 123 18.69 5.28 -2.23
N SER A 124 18.18 6.50 -2.27
CA SER A 124 16.92 6.84 -2.95
C SER A 124 17.13 6.73 -4.46
N GLN A 125 16.52 5.73 -5.10
CA GLN A 125 16.32 5.72 -6.55
C GLN A 125 14.84 5.88 -6.83
N SER A 126 14.48 7.01 -7.44
CA SER A 126 13.17 7.25 -8.03
C SER A 126 12.94 6.26 -9.17
N ILE A 127 12.02 5.32 -8.99
CA ILE A 127 11.56 4.45 -10.06
C ILE A 127 10.43 5.17 -10.79
N ASP A 128 10.65 5.47 -12.07
CA ASP A 128 9.65 6.04 -12.98
C ASP A 128 8.53 5.02 -13.23
N PHE A 129 7.28 5.46 -13.05
CA PHE A 129 6.07 4.64 -13.09
C PHE A 129 5.47 4.49 -14.51
N ASN A 130 6.19 4.92 -15.55
CA ASN A 130 5.69 4.87 -16.93
C ASN A 130 5.75 3.50 -17.64
N ASP A 131 6.28 2.45 -17.00
CA ASP A 131 6.38 1.09 -17.59
C ASP A 131 5.35 0.08 -17.05
N LEU A 132 4.14 0.54 -16.69
CA LEU A 132 3.00 -0.31 -16.31
C LEU A 132 1.73 -0.02 -17.11
#